data_AF-A0A2N4TTX0-F1
#
_entry.id   AF-A0A2N4TTX0-F1
#
_cell.length_a   1.000
_cell.length_b   1.000
_cell.length_c   1.000
_cell.angle_alpha   90.00
_cell.angle_beta   90.00
_cell.angle_gamma   90.00
#
_symmetry.space_group_name_H-M   'P 1'
#
loop_
_entity.id
_entity.type
_entity.pdbx_description
1 polymer ?
#
loop_
_entity_poly.entity_id
_entity_poly.type
_entity_poly.pdbx_seq_one_letter_code
_entity_poly.pdbx_strand_id
1 'polypeptide(L)'
;MVMTLPRARGEWAVALISTVIASLGGGATVIQYFGVAHWIGSSNGAMALGGIYFICGLPGWAFVRWVFNFINKRRDADLAEVVDDVRESLHKANHG
;
A
#
# COMPACT_ATOMS: atom_id res chain seq x y z
N MET A 1 -3.18 8.93 10.17
CA MET A 1 -2.39 8.37 11.30
C MET A 1 -3.34 7.84 12.38
N VAL A 2 -2.94 6.73 13.03
CA VAL A 2 -3.44 6.13 14.30
C VAL A 2 -4.98 6.06 14.48
N MET A 3 -5.70 5.34 13.61
CA MET A 3 -7.11 4.99 13.90
C MET A 3 -7.46 3.51 13.78
N THR A 4 -6.56 2.66 13.29
CA THR A 4 -6.67 1.20 13.52
C THR A 4 -5.27 0.63 13.72
N LEU A 5 -5.05 0.03 14.89
CA LEU A 5 -3.84 -0.74 15.15
C LEU A 5 -3.87 -1.94 14.19
N PRO A 6 -2.89 -2.13 13.29
CA PRO A 6 -2.80 -3.37 12.52
C PRO A 6 -2.55 -4.50 13.49
N ARG A 7 -3.20 -5.63 13.22
CA ARG A 7 -3.18 -6.79 14.12
C ARG A 7 -1.76 -7.39 14.22
N ALA A 8 -0.89 -7.13 13.24
CA ALA A 8 0.52 -7.54 13.20
C ALA A 8 1.50 -6.37 12.96
N ARG A 9 2.61 -6.33 13.73
CA ARG A 9 3.68 -5.32 13.61
C ARG A 9 4.31 -5.29 12.20
N GLY A 10 4.36 -6.43 11.51
CA GLY A 10 4.88 -6.53 10.14
C GLY A 10 4.04 -5.78 9.10
N GLU A 11 2.71 -5.84 9.19
CA GLU A 11 1.80 -5.13 8.29
C GLU A 11 1.96 -3.61 8.42
N TRP A 12 2.20 -3.14 9.65
CA TRP A 12 2.48 -1.73 9.89
C TRP A 12 3.80 -1.29 9.29
N ALA A 13 4.85 -2.10 9.45
CA ALA A 13 6.16 -1.82 8.89
C ALA A 13 6.10 -1.74 7.35
N VAL A 14 5.42 -2.69 6.71
CA VAL A 14 5.25 -2.69 5.24
C VAL A 14 4.47 -1.46 4.78
N ALA A 15 3.36 -1.13 5.45
CA ALA A 15 2.57 0.06 5.12
C ALA A 15 3.37 1.36 5.28
N LEU A 16 4.23 1.46 6.31
CA LEU A 16 5.11 2.62 6.48
C LEU A 16 6.19 2.68 5.39
N ILE A 17 6.89 1.58 5.13
CA ILE A 17 7.96 1.54 4.13
C ILE A 17 7.41 1.87 2.73
N SER A 18 6.25 1.31 2.35
CA SER A 18 5.62 1.62 1.08
C SER A 18 5.19 3.08 0.98
N THR A 19 4.74 3.68 2.09
CA THR A 19 4.37 5.11 2.16
C THR A 19 5.60 5.99 1.98
N VAL A 20 6.73 5.62 2.60
CA VAL A 20 8.00 6.34 2.46
C VAL A 20 8.50 6.26 1.01
N ILE A 21 8.48 5.07 0.40
CA ILE A 21 8.92 4.89 -0.99
C ILE A 21 7.99 5.63 -1.96
N ALA A 22 6.67 5.58 -1.76
CA ALA A 22 5.70 6.32 -2.58
C ALA A 22 5.85 7.83 -2.43
N SER A 23 6.13 8.30 -1.20
CA SER A 23 6.42 9.70 -0.91
C SER A 23 7.66 10.16 -1.66
N LEU A 24 8.78 9.45 -1.52
CA LEU A 24 10.06 9.80 -2.17
C LEU A 24 9.99 9.68 -3.70
N GLY A 25 9.57 8.53 -4.23
CA GLY A 25 9.51 8.27 -5.67
C GLY A 25 8.44 9.11 -6.37
N GLY A 26 7.25 9.18 -5.77
CA GLY A 26 6.13 9.97 -6.30
C GLY A 26 6.42 11.47 -6.20
N GLY A 27 6.91 11.94 -5.06
CA GLY A 27 7.29 13.34 -4.87
C GLY A 27 8.40 13.78 -5.82
N ALA A 28 9.45 12.98 -6.00
CA ALA A 28 10.53 13.28 -6.94
C ALA A 28 10.00 13.34 -8.39
N THR A 29 9.13 12.41 -8.79
CA THR A 29 8.54 12.41 -10.13
C THR A 29 7.68 13.64 -10.37
N VAL A 30 6.84 14.04 -9.39
CA VAL A 30 6.00 15.25 -9.48
C VAL A 30 6.87 16.51 -9.56
N ILE A 31 7.92 16.61 -8.74
CA ILE A 31 8.82 17.77 -8.75
C ILE A 31 9.56 17.90 -10.08
N GLN A 32 10.00 16.77 -10.66
CA GLN A 32 10.64 16.75 -11.98
C GLN A 32 9.65 17.10 -13.09
N TYR A 33 8.42 16.56 -13.03
CA TYR A 33 7.39 16.82 -14.04
C TYR A 33 6.96 18.29 -14.10
N PHE A 34 6.81 18.95 -12.94
CA PHE A 34 6.43 20.36 -12.87
C PHE A 34 7.61 21.35 -12.89
N GLY A 35 8.86 20.88 -12.87
CA GLY A 35 10.06 21.74 -12.90
C GLY A 35 10.23 22.63 -11.67
N VAL A 36 9.59 22.28 -10.54
CA VAL A 36 9.55 23.12 -9.32
C VAL A 36 10.76 22.95 -8.40
N ALA A 37 11.78 22.19 -8.83
CA ALA A 37 13.00 21.95 -8.05
C ALA A 37 13.75 23.24 -7.66
N HIS A 38 13.60 24.31 -8.45
CA HIS A 38 14.23 25.61 -8.20
C HIS A 38 13.71 26.33 -6.95
N TRP A 39 12.56 25.91 -6.39
CA TRP A 39 11.97 26.53 -5.18
C TRP A 39 12.75 26.24 -3.89
N ILE A 40 13.74 25.33 -3.95
CA ILE A 40 14.50 24.88 -2.77
C ILE A 40 15.31 25.99 -2.07
N GLY A 41 15.68 27.05 -2.80
CA GLY A 41 16.48 28.16 -2.26
C GLY A 41 15.73 29.10 -1.30
N SER A 42 14.41 28.96 -1.18
CA SER A 42 13.59 29.78 -0.27
C SER A 42 12.97 28.91 0.83
N SER A 43 12.90 29.41 2.07
CA SER A 43 12.32 28.65 3.19
C SER A 43 10.89 28.16 2.90
N ASN A 44 10.07 29.00 2.27
CA ASN A 44 8.70 28.65 1.89
C ASN A 44 8.66 27.63 0.75
N GLY A 45 9.57 27.73 -0.22
CA GLY A 45 9.66 26.79 -1.33
C GLY A 45 10.20 25.41 -0.90
N ALA A 46 11.13 25.37 0.05
CA ALA A 46 11.58 24.13 0.67
C ALA A 46 10.43 23.44 1.43
N MET A 47 9.60 24.20 2.17
CA MET A 47 8.40 23.67 2.83
C MET A 47 7.37 23.17 1.81
N ALA A 48 7.16 23.88 0.69
CA ALA A 48 6.25 23.45 -0.37
C ALA A 48 6.71 22.13 -1.02
N LEU A 49 8.00 21.99 -1.32
CA LEU A 49 8.57 20.74 -1.83
C LEU A 49 8.38 19.59 -0.83
N GLY A 50 8.64 19.82 0.46
CA GLY A 50 8.36 18.85 1.52
C GLY A 50 6.87 18.44 1.59
N GLY A 51 5.96 19.40 1.39
CA GLY A 51 4.52 19.15 1.30
C GLY A 51 4.15 18.27 0.10
N ILE A 52 4.78 18.45 -1.05
CA ILE A 52 4.58 17.62 -2.25
C ILE A 52 4.98 16.17 -1.96
N TYR A 53 6.17 15.94 -1.40
CA TYR A 53 6.60 14.59 -0.98
C TYR A 53 5.58 13.97 -0.03
N PHE A 54 5.12 14.72 0.98
CA PHE A 54 4.17 14.21 1.97
C PHE A 54 2.82 13.82 1.35
N ILE A 55 2.27 14.66 0.47
CA ILE A 55 0.98 14.41 -0.19
C ILE A 55 1.08 13.20 -1.12
N CYS A 56 2.18 13.04 -1.87
CA CYS A 56 2.40 11.88 -2.74
C CYS A 56 2.48 10.54 -1.97
N GLY A 57 2.81 10.56 -0.67
CA GLY A 57 2.78 9.36 0.18
C GLY A 57 1.38 8.89 0.55
N LEU A 58 0.40 9.80 0.66
CA LEU A 58 -0.97 9.47 1.10
C LEU A 58 -1.69 8.49 0.16
N PRO A 59 -1.62 8.63 -1.18
CA PRO A 59 -2.14 7.63 -2.12
C PRO A 59 -1.48 6.26 -1.95
N GLY A 60 -0.16 6.20 -1.79
CA GLY A 60 0.57 4.94 -1.58
C GLY A 60 0.15 4.23 -0.30
N TRP A 61 -0.06 4.99 0.78
CA TRP A 61 -0.59 4.48 2.03
C TRP A 61 -2.02 3.91 1.88
N ALA A 62 -2.91 4.68 1.25
CA ALA A 62 -4.31 4.28 1.05
C ALA A 62 -4.40 2.99 0.22
N PHE A 63 -3.58 2.87 -0.82
CA PHE A 63 -3.49 1.69 -1.67
C PHE A 63 -3.04 0.45 -0.89
N VAL A 64 -1.93 0.53 -0.16
CA VAL A 64 -1.41 -0.61 0.62
C VAL A 64 -2.41 -1.04 1.70
N ARG A 65 -3.07 -0.08 2.35
CA ARG A 65 -4.11 -0.37 3.35
C ARG A 65 -5.34 -1.02 2.72
N TRP A 66 -5.74 -0.58 1.53
CA TRP A 66 -6.82 -1.19 0.77
C TRP A 66 -6.48 -2.64 0.39
N VAL A 67 -5.26 -2.89 -0.09
CA VAL A 67 -4.78 -4.24 -0.42
C VAL A 67 -4.78 -5.14 0.81
N PHE A 68 -4.26 -4.68 1.96
CA PHE A 68 -4.31 -5.48 3.19
C PHE A 68 -5.74 -5.76 3.66
N ASN A 69 -6.64 -4.78 3.56
CA ASN A 69 -8.05 -4.98 3.89
C ASN A 69 -8.73 -5.98 2.94
N PHE A 70 -8.39 -5.95 1.65
CA PHE A 70 -8.87 -6.90 0.64
C PHE A 70 -8.39 -8.32 0.92
N ILE A 71 -7.08 -8.50 1.19
CA ILE A 71 -6.50 -9.79 1.54
C ILE A 71 -7.16 -10.35 2.80
N ASN A 72 -7.34 -9.52 3.84
CA ASN A 72 -7.90 -9.96 5.11
C ASN A 72 -9.38 -10.37 4.98
N LYS A 73 -10.17 -9.61 4.21
CA LYS A 73 -11.58 -9.94 3.93
C LYS A 73 -11.75 -11.27 3.16
N ARG A 74 -10.70 -11.73 2.48
CA ARG A 74 -10.63 -13.02 1.77
C ARG A 74 -9.91 -14.10 2.58
N ARG A 75 -9.24 -13.75 3.67
CA ARG A 75 -8.47 -14.70 4.50
C ARG A 75 -9.35 -15.48 5.46
N ASP A 76 -10.46 -14.90 5.91
CA ASP A 76 -11.44 -15.58 6.79
C ASP A 76 -12.41 -16.51 6.03
N ALA A 77 -12.35 -16.59 4.69
CA ALA A 77 -13.36 -17.30 3.89
C ALA A 77 -12.86 -18.29 2.82
N ASP A 78 -11.55 -18.45 2.56
CA ASP A 78 -11.18 -19.01 1.24
C ASP A 78 -10.10 -20.12 1.23
N LEU A 79 -9.01 -20.06 2.00
CA LEU A 79 -7.88 -20.97 1.71
C LEU A 79 -8.04 -22.43 2.15
N ALA A 80 -8.78 -22.71 3.23
CA ALA A 80 -9.03 -24.10 3.65
C ALA A 80 -10.23 -24.69 2.90
N GLU A 81 -11.29 -23.89 2.73
CA GLU A 81 -12.53 -24.31 2.09
C GLU A 81 -12.34 -24.47 0.56
N VAL A 82 -11.62 -23.56 -0.11
CA VAL A 82 -11.31 -23.71 -1.55
C VAL A 82 -10.35 -24.87 -1.81
N VAL A 83 -9.42 -25.17 -0.89
CA VAL A 83 -8.54 -26.34 -1.04
C VAL A 83 -9.30 -27.64 -0.84
N ASP A 84 -10.20 -27.72 0.14
CA ASP A 84 -11.05 -28.90 0.35
C ASP A 84 -12.06 -29.08 -0.77
N ASP A 85 -12.66 -28.01 -1.29
CA ASP A 85 -13.66 -28.07 -2.37
C ASP A 85 -13.01 -28.43 -3.74
N VAL A 86 -11.79 -27.93 -4.00
CA VAL A 86 -10.99 -28.34 -5.16
C VAL A 86 -10.52 -29.80 -5.03
N ARG A 87 -10.13 -30.24 -3.82
CA ARG A 87 -9.74 -31.63 -3.55
C ARG A 87 -10.90 -32.59 -3.70
N GLU A 88 -12.09 -32.22 -3.25
CA GLU A 88 -13.32 -33.02 -3.35
C GLU A 88 -13.81 -33.10 -4.80
N SER A 89 -13.73 -32.00 -5.54
CA SER A 89 -14.03 -31.95 -6.97
C SER A 89 -13.08 -32.81 -7.81
N LEU A 90 -11.78 -32.79 -7.49
CA LEU A 90 -10.77 -33.66 -8.14
C LEU A 90 -10.97 -35.14 -7.80
N HIS A 91 -11.37 -35.47 -6.57
CA HIS A 91 -11.60 -36.85 -6.15
C HIS A 91 -12.85 -37.45 -6.83
N LYS A 92 -13.90 -36.65 -7.04
CA LYS A 92 -15.09 -37.07 -7.82
C LYS A 92 -14.80 -37.29 -9.29
N ALA A 93 -13.96 -36.46 -9.90
CA ALA A 93 -13.61 -36.58 -11.33
C ALA A 93 -12.69 -37.78 -11.63
N ASN A 94 -11.96 -38.30 -10.64
CA ASN A 94 -11.03 -39.44 -10.82
C ASN A 94 -11.65 -40.81 -10.46
N HIS A 95 -12.92 -40.84 -10.02
CA HIS A 95 -13.65 -42.05 -9.62
C HIS A 95 -15.02 -42.20 -10.33
N GLY A 96 -15.31 -41.39 -11.34
CA GLY A 96 -16.44 -41.58 -12.28
C GLY A 96 -15.92 -41.94 -13.66
#